data_AF-A0A521U0L7-F1
#
_entry.id   AF-A0A521U0L7-F1
#
_cell.length_a   1.000
_cell.length_b   1.000
_cell.length_c   1.000
_cell.angle_alpha   90.00
_cell.angle_beta   90.00
_cell.angle_gamma   90.00
#
_symmetry.space_group_name_H-M   'P 1'
#
loop_
_entity.id
_entity.type
_entity.pdbx_description
1 polymer ?
#
loop_
_entity_poly.entity_id
_entity_poly.type
_entity_poly.pdbx_seq_one_letter_code
_entity_poly.pdbx_strand_id
1 'polypeptide(L)' 'MEGWTTIRYSHEQGRSIKAIAAEVGVARNTVHLALRREETPWYQRPRRENPRLTPFICTRA' A
#
# COMPACT_ATOMS: atom_id res chain seq x y z
N MET A 1 -4.77 -5.26 -8.76
CA MET A 1 -4.60 -4.00 -8.00
C MET A 1 -6.00 -3.41 -7.80
N GLU A 2 -6.89 -4.09 -7.06
CA GLU A 2 -8.33 -3.75 -7.06
C GLU A 2 -8.87 -3.32 -5.69
N GLY A 3 -8.29 -3.81 -4.59
CA GLY A 3 -8.86 -3.61 -3.25
C GLY A 3 -8.97 -2.15 -2.80
N TRP A 4 -8.05 -1.27 -3.19
CA TRP A 4 -8.11 0.15 -2.81
C TRP A 4 -9.27 0.89 -3.48
N THR A 5 -9.50 0.62 -4.77
CA THR A 5 -10.60 1.22 -5.53
C THR A 5 -11.94 0.75 -4.98
N THR A 6 -12.06 -0.55 -4.64
CA THR A 6 -13.25 -1.11 -4.00
C THR A 6 -13.53 -0.44 -2.64
N ILE A 7 -12.50 -0.21 -1.82
CA ILE A 7 -12.65 0.49 -0.53
C ILE A 7 -13.24 1.90 -0.72
N ARG A 8 -12.70 2.68 -1.67
CA ARG A 8 -13.15 4.04 -1.97
C ARG A 8 -14.60 4.05 -2.48
N TYR A 9 -14.87 3.23 -3.49
CA TYR A 9 -16.20 3.12 -4.10
C TYR A 9 -17.27 2.68 -3.08
N SER A 10 -16.95 1.71 -2.22
CA SER A 10 -17.89 1.26 -1.18
C SER A 10 -18.09 2.30 -0.08
N HIS A 11 -17.07 3.10 0.23
CA HIS A 11 -17.20 4.20 1.19
C HIS A 11 -18.06 5.34 0.66
N GLU A 12 -17.93 5.71 -0.62
CA GLU A 12 -18.79 6.71 -1.29
C GLU A 12 -20.26 6.29 -1.32
N GLN A 13 -20.55 4.98 -1.38
CA GLN A 13 -21.90 4.43 -1.23
C GLN A 13 -22.43 4.46 0.22
N GLY A 14 -21.66 4.97 1.18
CA GLY A 14 -22.06 5.05 2.59
C GLY A 14 -21.95 3.74 3.37
N ARG A 15 -21.23 2.72 2.85
CA ARG A 15 -21.03 1.48 3.59
C ARG A 15 -20.13 1.70 4.81
N SER A 16 -20.43 1.00 5.90
CA SER A 16 -19.60 1.07 7.11
C SER A 16 -18.21 0.44 6.89
N ILE A 17 -17.21 0.96 7.58
CA ILE A 17 -15.83 0.44 7.55
C ILE A 17 -15.76 -1.05 7.89
N LYS A 18 -16.62 -1.53 8.81
CA LYS A 18 -16.70 -2.95 9.17
C LYS A 18 -17.17 -3.81 7.98
N ALA A 19 -18.17 -3.34 7.23
CA ALA A 19 -18.69 -4.05 6.07
C ALA A 19 -17.65 -4.10 4.94
N ILE A 20 -17.00 -2.96 4.66
CA ILE A 20 -15.95 -2.85 3.65
C ILE A 20 -14.77 -3.79 3.98
N ALA A 21 -14.34 -3.83 5.23
CA ALA A 21 -13.28 -4.73 5.68
C ALA A 21 -13.62 -6.21 5.48
N ALA A 22 -14.87 -6.61 5.74
CA ALA A 22 -15.33 -7.97 5.55
C ALA A 22 -15.45 -8.36 4.07
N GLU A 23 -15.90 -7.42 3.22
CA GLU A 23 -16.03 -7.61 1.77
C GLU A 23 -14.68 -7.75 1.07
N VAL A 24 -13.72 -6.89 1.41
CA VAL A 24 -12.39 -6.87 0.77
C VAL A 24 -11.41 -7.85 1.43
N GLY A 25 -11.72 -8.35 2.63
CA GLY A 25 -10.87 -9.31 3.34
C GLY A 25 -9.62 -8.67 3.96
N VAL A 26 -9.70 -7.41 4.40
CA VAL A 26 -8.59 -6.66 5.00
C VAL A 26 -8.92 -6.18 6.40
N ALA A 27 -7.89 -5.88 7.19
CA ALA A 27 -8.08 -5.28 8.51
C ALA A 27 -8.77 -3.90 8.40
N ARG A 28 -9.57 -3.54 9.42
CA ARG A 28 -10.22 -2.21 9.50
C ARG A 28 -9.22 -1.06 9.42
N ASN A 29 -8.04 -1.22 10.04
CA ASN A 29 -6.97 -0.24 9.97
C ASN A 29 -6.47 0.01 8.54
N THR A 30 -6.47 -1.03 7.69
CA THR A 30 -6.13 -0.90 6.27
C THR A 30 -7.17 -0.08 5.53
N VAL A 31 -8.46 -0.26 5.85
CA VAL A 31 -9.55 0.56 5.30
C VAL A 31 -9.39 2.02 5.73
N HIS A 32 -9.16 2.28 7.02
CA HIS A 32 -8.87 3.64 7.51
C HIS A 32 -7.66 4.26 6.81
N LEU A 33 -6.57 3.51 6.63
CA LEU A 33 -5.37 3.99 5.95
C LEU A 33 -5.65 4.31 4.47
N ALA A 34 -6.42 3.46 3.79
CA ALA A 34 -6.81 3.64 2.39
C ALA A 34 -7.71 4.85 2.17
N LEU A 35 -8.58 5.17 3.13
CA LEU A 35 -9.43 6.36 3.09
C LEU A 35 -8.66 7.65 3.42
N ARG A 36 -7.63 7.57 4.28
CA ARG A 36 -6.77 8.73 4.63
C ARG A 36 -5.77 9.08 3.54
N ARG A 37 -5.29 8.10 2.77
CA ARG A 37 -4.34 8.32 1.69
C ARG A 37 -5.10 8.69 0.43
N GLU A 38 -4.79 9.85 -0.14
CA GLU A 38 -5.42 10.33 -1.36
C GLU A 38 -4.97 9.54 -2.60
N GLU A 39 -3.73 9.04 -2.56
CA GLU A 39 -3.10 8.28 -3.63
C GLU A 39 -3.25 6.76 -3.47
N THR A 40 -3.20 6.06 -4.60
CA THR A 40 -3.17 4.60 -4.66
C THR A 40 -1.97 4.05 -3.88
N PRO A 41 -2.13 2.99 -3.07
CA PRO A 41 -1.03 2.40 -2.33
C PRO A 41 0.01 1.86 -3.31
N TRP A 42 1.16 2.53 -3.37
CA TRP A 42 2.32 2.05 -4.11
C TRP A 42 3.26 1.29 -3.16
N TYR A 43 3.44 -0.01 -3.39
CA TYR A 43 4.47 -0.76 -2.68
C TYR A 43 5.83 -0.49 -3.31
N GLN A 44 6.64 0.33 -2.65
CA GLN A 44 8.07 0.44 -2.93
C GLN A 44 8.84 -0.27 -1.84
N ARG A 45 9.52 -1.37 -2.20
CA ARG A 45 10.52 -1.93 -1.31
C ARG A 45 11.68 -0.94 -1.24
N PRO A 46 12.04 -0.42 -0.05
CA PRO A 46 13.21 0.44 0.05
C PRO A 46 14.43 -0.34 -0.47
N ARG A 47 15.20 0.29 -1.34
CA ARG A 47 16.44 -0.29 -1.87
C ARG A 47 17.37 -0.51 -0.69
N ARG A 48 17.60 -1.77 -0.32
CA ARG A 48 18.68 -2.11 0.61
C ARG A 48 19.98 -2.17 -0.18
N GLU A 49 20.96 -1.39 0.23
CA GLU A 49 22.32 -1.56 -0.23
C GLU A 49 22.79 -2.95 0.17
N ASN A 50 23.42 -3.67 -0.77
CA ASN A 50 24.00 -4.96 -0.48
C ASN A 50 25.42 -4.74 0.05
N PRO A 51 25.71 -5.02 1.34
CA PRO A 51 27.03 -4.78 1.93
C PRO A 51 28.13 -5.52 1.16
N ARG A 52 27.82 -6.67 0.55
CA ARG A 52 28.78 -7.46 -0.25
C ARG A 52 29.14 -6.82 -1.58
N LEU A 53 28.31 -5.91 -2.09
CA LEU A 53 28.54 -5.20 -3.35
C LEU A 53 29.16 -3.81 -3.12
N THR A 54 29.14 -3.29 -1.89
CA THR A 54 29.73 -1.98 -1.54
C THR A 54 31.20 -1.80 -1.99
N PRO A 55 32.13 -2.78 -1.86
CA PRO A 55 33.51 -2.56 -2.28
C PRO A 55 33.70 -2.59 -3.81
N PHE A 56 32.70 -3.02 -4.59
CA PHE A 56 32.81 -3.19 -6.04
C PHE A 56 32.04 -2.14 -6.86
N ILE A 57 31.30 -1.23 -6.20
CA ILE A 57 30.49 -0.20 -6.88
C ILE A 57 31.35 1.03 -7.26
N CYS A 58 32.55 1.20 -6.67
CA CYS A 58 33.49 2.26 -7.04
C CYS A 58 34.51 1.75 -8.07
N THR A 59 34.04 1.50 -9.30
CA THR A 59 34.97 1.30 -10.43
C THR A 59 35.23 2.66 -11.06
N ARG A 60 36.40 3.21 -10.71
CA ARG A 60 36.98 4.46 -11.21
C ARG A 60 37.10 4.38 -12.74
N ALA A 61 36.50 5.33 -13.46
CA ALA A 61 36.79 5.63 -14.86
C ALA A 61 37.55 6.96 -14.93
#